data_AF-A0AAU4AM27-F1
#
_entry.id   AF-A0AAU4AM27-F1
#
_cell.length_a   1.000
_cell.length_b   1.000
_cell.length_c   1.000
_cell.angle_alpha   90.00
_cell.angle_beta   90.00
_cell.angle_gamma   90.00
#
_symmetry.space_group_name_H-M   'P 1'
#
loop_
_entity.id
_entity.type
_entity.pdbx_description
1 polymer ?
#
loop_
_entity_poly.entity_id
_entity_poly.type
_entity_poly.pdbx_seq_one_letter_code
_entity_poly.pdbx_strand_id
1 'polypeptide(L)'
;MSGTLTARLSGTVTALATAVVMVAVTGSTPAQAVSIGDFTGYVGYVKQAYDAYQKFFGGALTLDQATTQIENAITVAKTEILDEIDAVQAADVQACARSAVIEVADIRVLSPDNAQAFAAATTSCVTLAQADVNAFSDPHAVDSVGFALNTVGPIALFARTYAGESTVLLKSTLASAEQSTITRLTPHCFGTPLWGDTEPGATSVEVQLQCTAFNGTSGFDSVFIKLKRGQPLPRLNYSYAIEQAMTATSYPVAEAALPLLAG
;
A
#
# COMPACT_ATOMS: atom_id res chain seq x y z
N MET A 1 -4.06 49.63 72.71
CA MET A 1 -4.57 48.49 73.48
C MET A 1 -4.43 47.24 72.64
N SER A 2 -3.76 46.25 73.20
CA SER A 2 -3.53 44.92 72.63
C SER A 2 -4.82 44.21 72.22
N GLY A 3 -4.73 43.36 71.19
CA GLY A 3 -5.77 42.43 70.79
C GLY A 3 -5.25 41.41 69.79
N THR A 4 -4.87 40.25 70.31
CA THR A 4 -4.25 39.06 69.72
C THR A 4 -5.19 38.17 68.87
N LEU A 5 -4.56 37.19 68.21
CA LEU A 5 -5.00 35.83 67.77
C LEU A 5 -5.31 35.65 66.27
N THR A 6 -4.49 34.90 65.50
CA THR A 6 -4.36 33.42 65.37
C THR A 6 -5.34 32.84 64.35
N ALA A 7 -4.83 32.26 63.26
CA ALA A 7 -5.07 30.86 62.86
C ALA A 7 -4.51 30.56 61.46
N ARG A 8 -4.07 29.31 61.30
CA ARG A 8 -3.44 28.70 60.13
C ARG A 8 -4.47 28.06 59.18
N LEU A 9 -3.95 27.69 58.01
CA LEU A 9 -4.22 26.50 57.17
C LEU A 9 -5.13 26.62 55.93
N SER A 10 -4.49 26.27 54.81
CA SER A 10 -4.96 25.37 53.75
C SER A 10 -6.09 25.82 52.83
N GLY A 11 -5.70 26.24 51.62
CA GLY A 11 -6.57 26.30 50.45
C GLY A 11 -5.83 25.76 49.23
N THR A 12 -6.31 24.63 48.72
CA THR A 12 -5.83 23.82 47.60
C THR A 12 -5.81 24.54 46.25
N VAL A 13 -4.80 24.24 45.44
CA VAL A 13 -4.69 24.58 44.02
C VAL A 13 -5.75 23.82 43.23
N THR A 14 -6.53 24.52 42.40
CA THR A 14 -7.26 23.91 41.27
C THR A 14 -7.37 24.96 40.17
N ALA A 15 -6.34 25.07 39.33
CA ALA A 15 -6.43 25.80 38.08
C ALA A 15 -7.02 24.85 37.03
N LEU A 16 -8.32 25.01 36.75
CA LEU A 16 -8.97 24.42 35.59
C LEU A 16 -8.42 25.11 34.34
N ALA A 17 -7.42 24.50 33.70
CA ALA A 17 -7.03 24.84 32.34
C ALA A 17 -8.04 24.20 31.38
N THR A 18 -9.01 24.98 30.92
CA THR A 18 -9.84 24.62 29.77
C THR A 18 -8.97 24.57 28.52
N ALA A 19 -8.56 23.36 28.12
CA ALA A 19 -8.00 23.11 26.81
C ALA A 19 -9.10 23.25 25.76
N VAL A 20 -9.04 24.32 24.96
CA VAL A 20 -9.85 24.45 23.75
C VAL A 20 -9.25 23.49 22.72
N VAL A 21 -9.87 22.32 22.56
CA VAL A 21 -9.60 21.43 21.42
C VAL A 21 -10.19 22.12 20.19
N MET A 22 -9.33 22.76 19.40
CA MET A 22 -9.70 23.14 18.03
C MET A 22 -9.84 21.85 17.22
N VAL A 23 -11.07 21.37 17.05
CA VAL A 23 -11.39 20.38 16.03
C VAL A 23 -11.20 21.09 14.69
N ALA A 24 -10.01 20.97 14.12
CA ALA A 24 -9.81 21.23 12.71
C ALA A 24 -10.64 20.19 11.97
N VAL A 25 -11.82 20.61 11.51
CA VAL A 25 -12.55 19.89 10.46
C VAL A 25 -11.70 20.03 9.21
N THR A 26 -10.72 19.14 9.05
CA THR A 26 -10.09 18.91 7.76
C THR A 26 -11.22 18.43 6.85
N GLY A 27 -11.72 19.33 6.01
CA GLY A 27 -12.55 18.93 4.89
C GLY A 27 -11.72 17.94 4.09
N SER A 28 -12.09 16.66 4.15
CA SER A 28 -11.61 15.67 3.22
C SER A 28 -12.05 16.14 1.85
N THR A 29 -11.13 16.76 1.11
CA THR A 29 -11.28 16.88 -0.34
C THR A 29 -11.57 15.46 -0.83
N PRO A 30 -12.67 15.23 -1.57
CA PRO A 30 -12.93 13.92 -2.14
C PRO A 30 -11.69 13.54 -2.92
N ALA A 31 -11.13 12.36 -2.63
CA ALA A 31 -10.09 11.78 -3.47
C ALA A 31 -10.63 11.82 -4.90
N GLN A 32 -9.97 12.58 -5.77
CA GLN A 32 -10.32 12.63 -7.18
C GLN A 32 -10.26 11.19 -7.68
N ALA A 33 -11.34 10.72 -8.29
CA ALA A 33 -11.34 9.41 -8.91
C ALA A 33 -10.35 9.45 -10.08
N VAL A 34 -9.14 8.93 -9.85
CA VAL A 34 -8.16 8.70 -10.91
C VAL A 34 -8.83 7.78 -11.94
N SER A 35 -8.77 8.18 -13.21
CA SER A 35 -9.39 7.45 -14.31
C SER A 35 -8.79 6.05 -14.39
N ILE A 36 -9.64 5.02 -14.43
CA ILE A 36 -9.28 3.60 -14.54
C ILE A 36 -8.31 3.31 -15.72
N GLY A 37 -8.26 4.20 -16.73
CA GLY A 37 -7.33 4.11 -17.86
C GLY A 37 -5.85 4.39 -17.54
N ASP A 38 -5.52 5.19 -16.51
CA ASP A 38 -4.13 5.47 -16.11
C ASP A 38 -3.51 4.37 -15.25
N PHE A 39 -4.36 3.55 -14.63
CA PHE A 39 -3.93 2.56 -13.65
C PHE A 39 -3.07 1.44 -14.26
N THR A 40 -3.31 1.10 -15.53
CA THR A 40 -2.47 0.15 -16.27
C THR A 40 -1.04 0.67 -16.49
N GLY A 41 -0.83 1.98 -16.53
CA GLY A 41 0.48 2.61 -16.64
C GLY A 41 1.29 2.44 -15.35
N TYR A 42 0.69 2.82 -14.22
CA TYR A 42 1.33 2.73 -12.89
C TYR A 42 1.68 1.29 -12.49
N VAL A 43 0.75 0.34 -12.62
CA VAL A 43 1.02 -1.08 -12.33
C VAL A 43 2.10 -1.64 -13.24
N GLY A 44 2.09 -1.24 -14.52
CA GLY A 44 3.10 -1.59 -15.50
C GLY A 44 4.50 -1.14 -15.07
N TYR A 45 4.61 0.09 -14.56
CA TYR A 45 5.86 0.63 -14.02
C TYR A 45 6.38 -0.17 -12.81
N VAL A 46 5.56 -0.37 -11.78
CA VAL A 46 6.02 -1.05 -10.56
C VAL A 46 6.50 -2.46 -10.88
N LYS A 47 5.76 -3.17 -11.73
CA LYS A 47 6.16 -4.49 -12.22
C LYS A 47 7.51 -4.44 -12.94
N GLN A 48 7.70 -3.46 -13.83
CA GLN A 48 8.96 -3.30 -14.55
C GLN A 48 10.14 -3.00 -13.62
N ALA A 49 9.94 -2.17 -12.58
CA ALA A 49 10.97 -1.84 -11.60
C ALA A 49 11.39 -3.07 -10.77
N TYR A 50 10.44 -3.85 -10.27
CA TYR A 50 10.74 -5.10 -9.57
C TYR A 50 11.35 -6.17 -10.49
N ASP A 51 10.87 -6.30 -11.73
CA ASP A 51 11.47 -7.23 -12.72
C ASP A 51 12.94 -6.88 -13.02
N ALA A 52 13.25 -5.58 -13.17
CA ALA A 52 14.62 -5.11 -13.38
C ALA A 52 15.52 -5.44 -12.18
N TYR A 53 15.01 -5.21 -10.96
CA TYR A 53 15.70 -5.58 -9.73
C TYR A 53 15.98 -7.08 -9.64
N GLN A 54 14.98 -7.92 -9.94
CA GLN A 54 15.14 -9.37 -9.92
C GLN A 54 16.16 -9.86 -10.93
N LYS A 55 16.09 -9.39 -12.18
CA LYS A 55 17.04 -9.80 -13.23
C LYS A 55 18.47 -9.41 -12.86
N PHE A 56 18.66 -8.28 -12.20
CA PHE A 56 19.94 -7.89 -11.65
C PHE A 56 20.45 -8.85 -10.57
N PHE A 57 19.65 -9.17 -9.56
CA PHE A 57 20.04 -10.12 -8.50
C PHE A 57 20.20 -11.56 -8.99
N GLY A 58 19.46 -11.95 -10.02
CA GLY A 58 19.61 -13.25 -10.70
C GLY A 58 20.85 -13.34 -11.61
N GLY A 59 21.68 -12.28 -11.68
CA GLY A 59 22.86 -12.22 -12.54
C GLY A 59 22.56 -12.07 -14.03
N ALA A 60 21.30 -11.80 -14.40
CA ALA A 60 20.86 -11.61 -15.78
C ALA A 60 21.08 -10.17 -16.29
N LEU A 61 21.30 -9.20 -15.38
CA LEU A 61 21.68 -7.83 -15.71
C LEU A 61 22.93 -7.42 -14.92
N THR A 62 23.77 -6.57 -15.52
CA THR A 62 24.79 -5.83 -14.78
C THR A 62 24.13 -4.71 -13.95
N LEU A 63 24.86 -4.16 -12.98
CA LEU A 63 24.38 -3.02 -12.19
C LEU A 63 23.96 -1.87 -13.12
N ASP A 64 24.79 -1.56 -14.11
CA ASP A 64 24.53 -0.50 -15.08
C ASP A 64 23.26 -0.72 -15.93
N GLN A 65 23.00 -1.96 -16.34
CA GLN A 65 21.79 -2.32 -17.08
C GLN A 65 20.55 -2.25 -16.19
N ALA A 66 20.66 -2.67 -14.94
CA ALA A 66 19.60 -2.59 -13.94
C ALA A 66 19.25 -1.13 -13.64
N THR A 67 20.27 -0.30 -13.38
CA THR A 67 20.14 1.14 -13.19
C THR A 67 19.39 1.78 -14.36
N THR A 68 19.82 1.49 -15.60
CA THR A 68 19.17 2.02 -16.80
C THR A 68 17.71 1.60 -16.91
N GLN A 69 17.37 0.35 -16.60
CA GLN A 69 15.99 -0.12 -16.67
C GLN A 69 15.11 0.53 -15.60
N ILE A 70 15.62 0.71 -14.39
CA ILE A 70 14.90 1.36 -13.29
C ILE A 70 14.72 2.85 -13.59
N GLU A 71 15.78 3.56 -13.99
CA GLU A 71 15.71 4.98 -14.39
C GLU A 71 14.72 5.19 -15.54
N ASN A 72 14.73 4.32 -16.56
CA ASN A 72 13.79 4.41 -17.67
C ASN A 72 12.35 4.15 -17.24
N ALA A 73 12.13 3.12 -16.41
CA ALA A 73 10.79 2.82 -15.88
C ALA A 73 10.24 4.03 -15.10
N ILE A 74 11.05 4.60 -14.21
CA ILE A 74 10.69 5.78 -13.42
C ILE A 74 10.45 6.99 -14.31
N THR A 75 11.29 7.22 -15.32
CA THR A 75 11.17 8.38 -16.21
C THR A 75 9.91 8.31 -17.06
N VAL A 76 9.58 7.12 -17.60
CA VAL A 76 8.39 6.92 -18.43
C VAL A 76 7.11 7.14 -17.63
N ALA A 77 7.07 6.66 -16.38
CA ALA A 77 5.90 6.76 -15.52
C ALA A 77 5.97 7.91 -14.51
N LYS A 78 6.91 8.86 -14.66
CA LYS A 78 7.21 9.85 -13.61
C LYS A 78 6.00 10.67 -13.18
N THR A 79 5.19 11.12 -14.14
CA THR A 79 3.99 11.91 -13.85
C THR A 79 2.98 11.06 -13.09
N GLU A 80 2.67 9.86 -13.59
CA GLU A 80 1.74 8.91 -12.94
C GLU A 80 2.20 8.55 -11.53
N ILE A 81 3.50 8.28 -11.32
CA ILE A 81 4.08 7.99 -10.01
C ILE A 81 3.91 9.18 -9.07
N LEU A 82 4.19 10.40 -9.54
CA LEU A 82 4.09 11.59 -8.70
C LEU A 82 2.64 11.93 -8.38
N ASP A 83 1.70 11.70 -9.30
CA ASP A 83 0.28 11.91 -9.06
C ASP A 83 -0.25 10.92 -8.01
N GLU A 84 0.16 9.65 -8.07
CA GLU A 84 -0.16 8.65 -7.04
C GLU A 84 0.49 8.97 -5.68
N ILE A 85 1.76 9.40 -5.68
CA ILE A 85 2.43 9.88 -4.46
C ILE A 85 1.69 11.10 -3.89
N ASP A 86 1.25 12.03 -4.72
CA ASP A 86 0.56 13.23 -4.25
C ASP A 86 -0.85 12.94 -3.70
N ALA A 87 -1.42 11.77 -4.00
CA ALA A 87 -2.64 11.26 -3.39
C ALA A 87 -2.41 10.55 -2.04
N VAL A 88 -1.16 10.34 -1.62
CA VAL A 88 -0.81 9.67 -0.35
C VAL A 88 -1.27 10.53 0.83
N GLN A 89 -2.13 9.97 1.67
CA GLN A 89 -2.68 10.68 2.82
C GLN A 89 -1.67 10.89 3.96
N ALA A 90 -0.58 10.10 3.98
CA ALA A 90 0.51 10.19 4.93
C ALA A 90 1.58 11.17 4.44
N ALA A 91 1.56 12.41 4.92
CA ALA A 91 2.44 13.49 4.44
C ALA A 91 3.94 13.14 4.49
N ASP A 92 4.39 12.44 5.53
CA ASP A 92 5.79 12.05 5.66
C ASP A 92 6.18 10.97 4.62
N VAL A 93 5.29 9.99 4.37
CA VAL A 93 5.48 8.98 3.32
C VAL A 93 5.44 9.61 1.93
N GLN A 94 4.49 10.51 1.69
CA GLN A 94 4.41 11.28 0.45
C GLN A 94 5.73 12.01 0.18
N ALA A 95 6.21 12.78 1.16
CA ALA A 95 7.43 13.56 1.02
C ALA A 95 8.65 12.68 0.75
N CYS A 96 8.81 11.58 1.49
CA CYS A 96 9.97 10.71 1.30
C CYS A 96 9.92 9.91 0.00
N ALA A 97 8.73 9.46 -0.44
CA ALA A 97 8.56 8.78 -1.73
C ALA A 97 8.86 9.74 -2.89
N ARG A 98 8.40 10.99 -2.81
CA ARG A 98 8.71 12.02 -3.79
C ARG A 98 10.22 12.29 -3.87
N SER A 99 10.90 12.42 -2.73
CA SER A 99 12.36 12.59 -2.69
C SER A 99 13.08 11.40 -3.34
N ALA A 100 12.64 10.18 -3.05
CA ALA A 100 13.21 8.96 -3.60
C ALA A 100 13.15 8.91 -5.14
N VAL A 101 11.99 9.26 -5.71
CA VAL A 101 11.77 9.31 -7.16
C VAL A 101 12.60 10.40 -7.85
N ILE A 102 12.85 11.52 -7.17
CA ILE A 102 13.69 12.59 -7.70
C ILE A 102 15.17 12.18 -7.64
N GLU A 103 15.65 11.75 -6.49
CA GLU A 103 17.08 11.51 -6.24
C GLU A 103 17.61 10.28 -6.99
N VAL A 104 16.78 9.25 -7.22
CA VAL A 104 17.20 8.06 -7.98
C VAL A 104 17.60 8.39 -9.42
N ALA A 105 17.07 9.48 -10.00
CA ALA A 105 17.46 9.93 -11.34
C ALA A 105 18.92 10.42 -11.40
N ASP A 106 19.48 10.83 -10.26
CA ASP A 106 20.85 11.35 -10.14
C ASP A 106 21.81 10.33 -9.51
N ILE A 107 21.36 9.09 -9.26
CA ILE A 107 22.12 8.08 -8.49
C ILE A 107 23.53 7.82 -9.05
N ARG A 108 23.70 7.92 -10.38
CA ARG A 108 24.96 7.69 -11.10
C ARG A 108 26.03 8.74 -10.82
N VAL A 109 25.62 9.95 -10.44
CA VAL A 109 26.54 11.07 -10.19
C VAL A 109 26.73 11.34 -8.70
N LEU A 110 26.07 10.55 -7.83
CA LEU A 110 26.28 10.64 -6.39
C LEU A 110 27.70 10.21 -6.01
N SER A 111 28.29 10.94 -5.07
CA SER A 111 29.48 10.46 -4.36
C SER A 111 29.13 9.21 -3.54
N PRO A 112 30.12 8.39 -3.14
CA PRO A 112 29.87 7.22 -2.30
C PRO A 112 29.09 7.55 -1.01
N ASP A 113 29.46 8.63 -0.32
CA ASP A 113 28.78 9.08 0.91
C ASP A 113 27.32 9.48 0.64
N ASN A 114 27.06 10.17 -0.48
CA ASN A 114 25.70 10.56 -0.86
C ASN A 114 24.87 9.34 -1.28
N ALA A 115 25.47 8.34 -1.95
CA ALA A 115 24.78 7.10 -2.30
C ALA A 115 24.36 6.30 -1.06
N GLN A 116 25.22 6.23 -0.03
CA GLN A 116 24.90 5.62 1.26
C GLN A 116 23.80 6.39 1.99
N ALA A 117 23.88 7.73 2.01
CA ALA A 117 22.84 8.57 2.60
C ALA A 117 21.48 8.36 1.90
N PHE A 118 21.48 8.29 0.57
CA PHE A 118 20.30 8.01 -0.23
C PHE A 118 19.72 6.60 0.06
N ALA A 119 20.58 5.58 0.15
CA ALA A 119 20.18 4.23 0.53
C ALA A 119 19.53 4.20 1.92
N ALA A 120 20.10 4.92 2.90
CA ALA A 120 19.55 5.02 4.25
C ALA A 120 18.20 5.76 4.28
N ALA A 121 18.06 6.86 3.52
CA ALA A 121 16.84 7.65 3.45
C ALA A 121 15.68 6.86 2.83
N THR A 122 15.92 6.19 1.69
CA THR A 122 14.92 5.35 1.01
C THR A 122 14.54 4.12 1.85
N THR A 123 15.51 3.52 2.56
CA THR A 123 15.22 2.46 3.55
C THR A 123 14.30 2.97 4.66
N SER A 124 14.57 4.17 5.19
CA SER A 124 13.75 4.78 6.23
C SER A 124 12.32 5.06 5.73
N CYS A 125 12.17 5.50 4.49
CA CYS A 125 10.88 5.70 3.84
C CYS A 125 10.06 4.39 3.76
N VAL A 126 10.69 3.26 3.39
CA VAL A 126 10.05 1.93 3.42
C VAL A 126 9.57 1.58 4.83
N THR A 127 10.40 1.80 5.85
CA THR A 127 10.02 1.46 7.24
C THR A 127 8.87 2.33 7.75
N LEU A 128 8.82 3.60 7.34
CA LEU A 128 7.73 4.52 7.66
C LEU A 128 6.44 4.08 6.97
N ALA A 129 6.50 3.80 5.66
CA ALA A 129 5.36 3.30 4.90
C ALA A 129 4.80 2.00 5.50
N GLN A 130 5.68 1.07 5.93
CA GLN A 130 5.24 -0.13 6.64
C GLN A 130 4.53 0.20 7.96
N ALA A 131 5.06 1.14 8.74
CA ALA A 131 4.44 1.55 10.00
C ALA A 131 3.04 2.12 9.76
N ASP A 132 2.87 2.96 8.74
CA ASP A 132 1.60 3.59 8.38
C ASP A 132 0.59 2.55 7.82
N VAL A 133 1.04 1.64 6.95
CA VAL A 133 0.25 0.49 6.50
C VAL A 133 -0.25 -0.32 7.68
N ASN A 134 0.48 -0.43 8.79
CA ASN A 134 0.03 -1.16 9.97
C ASN A 134 -0.83 -0.31 10.91
N ALA A 135 -0.62 1.00 10.96
CA ALA A 135 -1.24 1.91 11.92
C ALA A 135 -2.63 2.41 11.48
N PHE A 136 -2.86 2.58 10.18
CA PHE A 136 -4.14 3.11 9.70
C PHE A 136 -5.32 2.19 10.01
N SER A 137 -6.54 2.69 9.93
CA SER A 137 -7.77 1.88 10.00
C SER A 137 -8.59 2.01 8.73
N ASP A 138 -8.50 3.16 8.06
CA ASP A 138 -9.12 3.43 6.77
C ASP A 138 -8.39 2.67 5.63
N PRO A 139 -9.05 1.77 4.90
CA PRO A 139 -8.48 1.09 3.74
C PRO A 139 -8.02 2.04 2.63
N HIS A 140 -8.64 3.21 2.46
CA HIS A 140 -8.17 4.19 1.47
C HIS A 140 -6.78 4.72 1.81
N ALA A 141 -6.51 4.96 3.10
CA ALA A 141 -5.19 5.40 3.56
C ALA A 141 -4.14 4.30 3.36
N VAL A 142 -4.50 3.04 3.69
CA VAL A 142 -3.64 1.87 3.44
C VAL A 142 -3.29 1.73 1.98
N ASP A 143 -4.29 1.87 1.10
CA ASP A 143 -4.09 1.76 -0.33
C ASP A 143 -3.11 2.80 -0.87
N SER A 144 -3.30 4.05 -0.45
CA SER A 144 -2.42 5.15 -0.83
C SER A 144 -0.97 4.92 -0.37
N VAL A 145 -0.75 4.47 0.87
CA VAL A 145 0.60 4.13 1.36
C VAL A 145 1.13 2.86 0.69
N GLY A 146 0.28 1.91 0.36
CA GLY A 146 0.63 0.69 -0.39
C GLY A 146 1.21 1.03 -1.78
N PHE A 147 0.67 2.05 -2.46
CA PHE A 147 1.27 2.57 -3.68
C PHE A 147 2.65 3.17 -3.44
N ALA A 148 2.78 4.07 -2.47
CA ALA A 148 4.05 4.69 -2.14
C ALA A 148 5.12 3.65 -1.78
N LEU A 149 4.76 2.64 -0.98
CA LEU A 149 5.60 1.50 -0.62
C LEU A 149 6.11 0.76 -1.87
N ASN A 150 5.21 0.46 -2.79
CA ASN A 150 5.52 -0.25 -4.03
C ASN A 150 6.34 0.59 -5.03
N THR A 151 6.31 1.92 -4.91
CA THR A 151 7.22 2.81 -5.63
C THR A 151 8.60 2.86 -4.98
N VAL A 152 8.67 3.07 -3.66
CA VAL A 152 9.95 3.29 -2.96
C VAL A 152 10.71 1.99 -2.67
N GLY A 153 10.02 0.84 -2.60
CA GLY A 153 10.61 -0.46 -2.32
C GLY A 153 11.72 -0.86 -3.32
N PRO A 154 11.44 -0.91 -4.64
CA PRO A 154 12.45 -1.16 -5.65
C PRO A 154 13.59 -0.14 -5.63
N ILE A 155 13.27 1.15 -5.43
CA ILE A 155 14.26 2.23 -5.35
C ILE A 155 15.21 1.99 -4.15
N ALA A 156 14.67 1.66 -2.98
CA ALA A 156 15.46 1.40 -1.78
C ALA A 156 16.36 0.17 -1.94
N LEU A 157 15.83 -0.92 -2.51
CA LEU A 157 16.61 -2.14 -2.78
C LEU A 157 17.77 -1.86 -3.76
N PHE A 158 17.48 -1.09 -4.81
CA PHE A 158 18.47 -0.68 -5.78
C PHE A 158 19.52 0.28 -5.19
N ALA A 159 19.10 1.30 -4.45
CA ALA A 159 19.98 2.26 -3.78
C ALA A 159 20.95 1.58 -2.81
N ARG A 160 20.45 0.65 -1.98
CA ARG A 160 21.30 -0.15 -1.08
C ARG A 160 22.34 -0.94 -1.86
N THR A 161 21.93 -1.58 -2.94
CA THR A 161 22.86 -2.36 -3.77
C THR A 161 23.91 -1.46 -4.43
N TYR A 162 23.49 -0.32 -4.97
CA TYR A 162 24.38 0.65 -5.59
C TYR A 162 25.41 1.21 -4.60
N ALA A 163 25.01 1.42 -3.35
CA ALA A 163 25.90 1.83 -2.26
C ALA A 163 26.76 0.69 -1.67
N GLY A 164 26.65 -0.54 -2.18
CA GLY A 164 27.38 -1.71 -1.68
C GLY A 164 26.83 -2.28 -0.36
N GLU A 165 25.59 -1.96 0.01
CA GLU A 165 24.93 -2.41 1.23
C GLU A 165 24.11 -3.70 1.02
N SER A 166 23.92 -4.46 2.10
CA SER A 166 23.04 -5.64 2.10
C SER A 166 21.56 -5.27 1.97
N THR A 167 20.81 -6.06 1.20
CA THR A 167 19.35 -5.91 0.99
C THR A 167 18.51 -6.93 1.78
N VAL A 168 19.13 -7.87 2.49
CA VAL A 168 18.44 -9.03 3.10
C VAL A 168 17.32 -8.61 4.06
N LEU A 169 17.62 -7.71 5.01
CA LEU A 169 16.61 -7.25 5.96
C LEU A 169 15.54 -6.40 5.28
N LEU A 170 15.93 -5.55 4.32
CA LEU A 170 14.99 -4.72 3.57
C LEU A 170 13.99 -5.58 2.76
N LYS A 171 14.44 -6.67 2.13
CA LYS A 171 13.54 -7.62 1.46
C LYS A 171 12.51 -8.20 2.42
N SER A 172 12.93 -8.62 3.61
CA SER A 172 12.02 -9.14 4.63
C SER A 172 11.04 -8.07 5.14
N THR A 173 11.50 -6.83 5.30
CA THR A 173 10.66 -5.68 5.66
C THR A 173 9.60 -5.43 4.59
N LEU A 174 10.00 -5.37 3.32
CA LEU A 174 9.08 -5.19 2.19
C LEU A 174 8.07 -6.35 2.11
N ALA A 175 8.53 -7.60 2.20
CA ALA A 175 7.62 -8.76 2.16
C ALA A 175 6.57 -8.72 3.27
N SER A 176 6.97 -8.31 4.49
CA SER A 176 6.04 -8.11 5.58
C SER A 176 5.08 -6.95 5.33
N ALA A 177 5.54 -5.86 4.72
CA ALA A 177 4.71 -4.70 4.40
C ALA A 177 3.68 -5.03 3.31
N GLU A 178 4.08 -5.71 2.23
CA GLU A 178 3.16 -6.17 1.17
C GLU A 178 2.12 -7.16 1.71
N GLN A 179 2.53 -8.07 2.60
CA GLN A 179 1.58 -8.99 3.25
C GLN A 179 0.56 -8.23 4.12
N SER A 180 0.98 -7.18 4.83
CA SER A 180 0.06 -6.30 5.56
C SER A 180 -0.89 -5.57 4.62
N THR A 181 -0.41 -5.01 3.50
CA THR A 181 -1.23 -4.36 2.48
C THR A 181 -2.32 -5.31 1.96
N ILE A 182 -1.95 -6.51 1.51
CA ILE A 182 -2.90 -7.54 1.03
C ILE A 182 -3.94 -7.87 2.09
N THR A 183 -3.49 -8.17 3.31
CA THR A 183 -4.38 -8.58 4.41
C THR A 183 -5.41 -7.49 4.71
N ARG A 184 -4.98 -6.23 4.67
CA ARG A 184 -5.80 -5.09 5.03
C ARG A 184 -6.74 -4.61 3.93
N LEU A 185 -6.38 -4.85 2.67
CA LEU A 185 -7.17 -4.47 1.50
C LEU A 185 -8.04 -5.61 0.96
N THR A 186 -7.96 -6.81 1.56
CA THR A 186 -8.77 -7.97 1.14
C THR A 186 -10.25 -7.58 1.04
N PRO A 187 -10.90 -7.73 -0.13
CA PRO A 187 -12.27 -7.28 -0.32
C PRO A 187 -13.27 -8.19 0.40
N HIS A 188 -14.48 -7.67 0.60
CA HIS A 188 -15.59 -8.49 1.07
C HIS A 188 -16.19 -9.28 -0.10
N CYS A 189 -16.28 -10.59 0.02
CA CYS A 189 -16.79 -11.47 -1.02
C CYS A 189 -17.94 -12.36 -0.53
N PHE A 190 -18.92 -12.60 -1.40
CA PHE A 190 -20.05 -13.49 -1.12
C PHE A 190 -20.54 -14.19 -2.40
N GLY A 191 -21.18 -15.34 -2.20
CA GLY A 191 -21.77 -16.14 -3.27
C GLY A 191 -23.29 -16.15 -3.19
N THR A 192 -23.97 -15.95 -4.32
CA THR A 192 -25.43 -15.98 -4.41
C THR A 192 -25.87 -17.09 -5.36
N PRO A 193 -26.49 -18.18 -4.87
CA PRO A 193 -27.01 -19.21 -5.75
C PRO A 193 -28.21 -18.69 -6.56
N LEU A 194 -28.13 -18.84 -7.88
CA LEU A 194 -29.14 -18.39 -8.83
C LEU A 194 -30.18 -19.49 -9.06
N TRP A 195 -31.15 -19.57 -8.15
CA TRP A 195 -32.20 -20.61 -8.20
C TRP A 195 -33.32 -20.34 -9.21
N GLY A 196 -33.36 -19.16 -9.83
CA GLY A 196 -34.46 -18.71 -10.68
C GLY A 196 -34.67 -19.59 -11.91
N ASP A 197 -33.57 -20.08 -12.49
CA ASP A 197 -33.57 -20.84 -13.75
C ASP A 197 -33.32 -22.34 -13.54
N THR A 198 -33.28 -22.82 -12.30
CA THR A 198 -32.98 -24.24 -12.02
C THR A 198 -34.25 -25.09 -12.08
N GLU A 199 -34.23 -26.14 -12.90
CA GLU A 199 -35.33 -27.10 -13.00
C GLU A 199 -35.65 -27.76 -11.64
N PRO A 200 -36.93 -28.10 -11.37
CA PRO A 200 -37.28 -28.87 -10.18
C PRO A 200 -36.50 -30.19 -10.11
N GLY A 201 -35.73 -30.38 -9.03
CA GLY A 201 -34.89 -31.56 -8.83
C GLY A 201 -33.46 -31.44 -9.37
N ALA A 202 -33.08 -30.28 -9.92
CA ALA A 202 -31.69 -30.00 -10.29
C ALA A 202 -30.76 -30.22 -9.09
N THR A 203 -29.65 -30.91 -9.36
CA THR A 203 -28.62 -31.20 -8.34
C THR A 203 -27.42 -30.28 -8.45
N SER A 204 -27.45 -29.33 -9.39
CA SER A 204 -26.47 -28.28 -9.59
C SER A 204 -27.14 -26.93 -9.73
N VAL A 205 -26.48 -25.88 -9.23
CA VAL A 205 -26.92 -24.49 -9.34
C VAL A 205 -25.73 -23.62 -9.74
N GLU A 206 -25.99 -22.60 -10.53
CA GLU A 206 -25.03 -21.51 -10.74
C GLU A 206 -24.95 -20.66 -9.47
N VAL A 207 -23.74 -20.34 -9.04
CA VAL A 207 -23.50 -19.40 -7.95
C VAL A 207 -22.75 -18.22 -8.52
N GLN A 208 -23.37 -17.04 -8.48
CA GLN A 208 -22.71 -15.79 -8.77
C GLN A 208 -21.80 -15.45 -7.60
N LEU A 209 -20.52 -15.25 -7.88
CA LEU A 209 -19.52 -14.80 -6.94
C LEU A 209 -19.36 -13.29 -7.12
N GLN A 210 -19.44 -12.54 -6.03
CA GLN A 210 -19.25 -11.11 -6.04
C GLN A 210 -18.24 -10.72 -4.96
N CYS A 211 -17.31 -9.85 -5.31
CA CYS A 211 -16.42 -9.18 -4.37
C CYS A 211 -16.59 -7.67 -4.50
N THR A 212 -16.47 -6.95 -3.40
CA THR A 212 -16.53 -5.48 -3.37
C THR A 212 -15.31 -4.95 -2.63
N ALA A 213 -14.53 -4.13 -3.35
CA ALA A 213 -13.38 -3.42 -2.81
C ALA A 213 -13.82 -2.26 -1.92
N PHE A 214 -12.89 -1.74 -1.12
CA PHE A 214 -13.15 -0.60 -0.23
C PHE A 214 -13.59 0.67 -1.00
N ASN A 215 -13.16 0.82 -2.26
CA ASN A 215 -13.53 1.92 -3.14
C ASN A 215 -14.90 1.74 -3.83
N GLY A 216 -15.65 0.67 -3.49
CA GLY A 216 -16.97 0.37 -4.07
C GLY A 216 -16.94 -0.39 -5.40
N THR A 217 -15.76 -0.61 -5.99
CA THR A 217 -15.61 -1.39 -7.22
C THR A 217 -16.01 -2.84 -6.95
N SER A 218 -16.83 -3.40 -7.85
CA SER A 218 -17.28 -4.79 -7.77
C SER A 218 -16.65 -5.64 -8.85
N GLY A 219 -16.24 -6.84 -8.48
CA GLY A 219 -15.81 -7.88 -9.39
C GLY A 219 -16.73 -9.09 -9.31
N PHE A 220 -16.90 -9.77 -10.43
CA PHE A 220 -17.86 -10.87 -10.57
C PHE A 220 -17.24 -12.11 -11.21
N ASP A 221 -17.69 -13.27 -10.77
CA ASP A 221 -17.41 -14.57 -11.36
C ASP A 221 -18.65 -15.48 -11.20
N SER A 222 -18.65 -16.65 -11.83
CA SER A 222 -19.74 -17.62 -11.71
C SER A 222 -19.20 -19.04 -11.72
N VAL A 223 -19.76 -19.91 -10.86
CA VAL A 223 -19.40 -21.32 -10.81
C VAL A 223 -20.64 -22.20 -10.72
N PHE A 224 -20.61 -23.36 -11.36
CA PHE A 224 -21.64 -24.38 -11.19
C PHE A 224 -21.21 -25.36 -10.09
N ILE A 225 -22.03 -25.49 -9.04
CA ILE A 225 -21.76 -26.41 -7.94
C ILE A 225 -22.92 -27.36 -7.72
N LYS A 226 -22.63 -28.55 -7.18
CA LYS A 226 -23.66 -29.45 -6.69
C LYS A 226 -24.16 -28.97 -5.33
N LEU A 227 -25.36 -28.40 -5.29
CA LEU A 227 -25.96 -27.84 -4.08
C LEU A 227 -27.47 -28.05 -4.13
N LYS A 228 -28.07 -28.44 -3.00
CA LYS A 228 -29.53 -28.44 -2.83
C LYS A 228 -29.97 -27.17 -2.11
N ARG A 229 -31.18 -26.69 -2.42
CA ARG A 229 -31.76 -25.51 -1.76
C ARG A 229 -31.77 -25.70 -0.23
N GLY A 230 -31.29 -24.69 0.50
CA GLY A 230 -31.18 -24.70 1.96
C GLY A 230 -29.87 -25.29 2.51
N GLN A 231 -29.01 -25.86 1.66
CA GLN A 231 -27.66 -26.24 2.08
C GLN A 231 -26.73 -25.02 2.11
N PRO A 232 -25.77 -24.96 3.05
CA PRO A 232 -24.76 -23.91 3.07
C PRO A 232 -23.87 -24.03 1.84
N LEU A 233 -23.38 -22.88 1.34
CA LEU A 233 -22.39 -22.85 0.28
C LEU A 233 -21.09 -23.51 0.76
N PRO A 234 -20.44 -24.34 -0.08
CA PRO A 234 -19.08 -24.80 0.19
C PRO A 234 -18.10 -23.63 0.12
N ARG A 235 -16.82 -23.87 0.45
CA ARG A 235 -15.78 -22.88 0.18
C ARG A 235 -15.68 -22.65 -1.34
N LEU A 236 -15.82 -21.40 -1.76
CA LEU A 236 -15.73 -20.98 -3.16
C LEU A 236 -14.39 -20.27 -3.39
N ASN A 237 -13.88 -20.37 -4.61
CA ASN A 237 -12.72 -19.60 -5.03
C ASN A 237 -13.20 -18.27 -5.62
N TYR A 238 -12.77 -17.15 -5.04
CA TYR A 238 -13.14 -15.81 -5.46
C TYR A 238 -12.03 -15.10 -6.26
N SER A 239 -10.93 -15.77 -6.62
CA SER A 239 -9.73 -15.11 -7.21
C SER A 239 -10.05 -14.17 -8.37
N TYR A 240 -10.88 -14.58 -9.33
CA TYR A 240 -11.22 -13.73 -10.49
C TYR A 240 -12.09 -12.52 -10.10
N ALA A 241 -13.04 -12.72 -9.19
CA ALA A 241 -13.87 -11.63 -8.65
C ALA A 241 -13.04 -10.65 -7.80
N ILE A 242 -12.05 -11.14 -7.04
CA ILE A 242 -11.09 -10.32 -6.28
C ILE A 242 -10.24 -9.50 -7.25
N GLU A 243 -9.65 -10.13 -8.28
CA GLU A 243 -8.82 -9.46 -9.28
C GLU A 243 -9.56 -8.30 -9.94
N GLN A 244 -10.82 -8.52 -10.35
CA GLN A 244 -11.65 -7.45 -10.92
C GLN A 244 -11.98 -6.35 -9.90
N ALA A 245 -12.36 -6.70 -8.67
CA ALA A 245 -12.71 -5.72 -7.65
C ALA A 245 -11.52 -4.84 -7.26
N MET A 246 -10.32 -5.43 -7.18
CA MET A 246 -9.10 -4.78 -6.68
C MET A 246 -8.23 -4.20 -7.79
N THR A 247 -8.67 -4.27 -9.06
CA THR A 247 -7.84 -3.96 -10.23
C THR A 247 -7.21 -2.57 -10.21
N ALA A 248 -7.87 -1.59 -9.57
CA ALA A 248 -7.45 -0.19 -9.46
C ALA A 248 -6.96 0.18 -8.04
N THR A 249 -6.25 -0.74 -7.38
CA THR A 249 -5.73 -0.57 -6.01
C THR A 249 -4.30 -1.10 -5.91
N SER A 250 -3.61 -0.82 -4.80
CA SER A 250 -2.28 -1.34 -4.49
C SER A 250 -2.25 -2.85 -4.21
N TYR A 251 -3.41 -3.48 -3.97
CA TYR A 251 -3.53 -4.92 -3.69
C TYR A 251 -2.88 -5.82 -4.78
N PRO A 252 -3.25 -5.73 -6.08
CA PRO A 252 -2.62 -6.54 -7.13
C PRO A 252 -1.12 -6.27 -7.29
N VAL A 253 -0.67 -5.05 -6.97
CA VAL A 253 0.74 -4.69 -7.01
C VAL A 253 1.50 -5.41 -5.89
N ALA A 254 0.94 -5.40 -4.68
CA ALA A 254 1.48 -6.12 -3.53
C ALA A 254 1.52 -7.65 -3.77
N GLU A 255 0.46 -8.23 -4.36
CA GLU A 255 0.43 -9.66 -4.73
C GLU A 255 1.51 -10.00 -5.76
N ALA A 256 1.75 -9.11 -6.74
CA ALA A 256 2.78 -9.30 -7.74
C ALA A 256 4.21 -9.14 -7.17
N ALA A 257 4.40 -8.25 -6.19
CA ALA A 257 5.70 -7.98 -5.57
C ALA A 257 6.14 -9.09 -4.60
N LEU A 258 5.22 -9.71 -3.87
CA LEU A 258 5.51 -10.68 -2.80
C LEU A 258 6.39 -11.87 -3.23
N PRO A 259 6.09 -12.58 -4.34
CA PRO A 259 6.96 -13.64 -4.84
C PRO A 259 8.38 -13.16 -5.17
N LEU A 260 8.53 -11.87 -5.48
CA LEU A 260 9.80 -11.27 -5.87
C LEU A 260 10.70 -10.95 -4.68
N LEU A 261 10.10 -10.81 -3.50
CA LEU A 261 10.76 -10.49 -2.23
C LEU A 261 11.09 -11.75 -1.42
N ALA A 262 10.49 -12.89 -1.75
CA ALA A 262 10.69 -14.17 -1.06
C ALA A 262 11.94 -14.97 -1.50
N GLY A 263 12.67 -14.49 -2.51
CA GLY A 263 13.93 -15.08 -3.01
C GLY A 263 15.15 -14.24 -2.68
#